data_AF-A0A950EB67-F1
#
_entry.id   AF-A0A950EB67-F1
#
_cell.length_a   1.000
_cell.length_b   1.000
_cell.length_c   1.000
_cell.angle_alpha   90.00
_cell.angle_beta   90.00
_cell.angle_gamma   90.00
#
_symmetry.space_group_name_H-M   'P 1'
#
loop_
_entity.id
_entity.type
_entity.pdbx_description
1 polymer ?
#
loop_
_entity_poly.entity_id
_entity_poly.type
_entity_poly.pdbx_seq_one_letter_code
_entity_poly.pdbx_strand_id
1 'polypeptide(L)'
;MKRGFRVAVIGGPRDFRRVLGALPSSARLTSRLTTAMAMIIAFAPRTSALELGFARWKRALAMNGSLWICWPKRTSANASDIDENAVRRCALAHGLVDVKVCAIDATWSGLKCVYRLADRT
;
A
#
# COMPACT_ATOMS: atom_id res chain seq x y z
N MET A 1 12.58 -5.36 -19.38
CA MET A 1 11.18 -5.22 -18.88
C MET A 1 10.71 -6.55 -18.31
N LYS A 2 10.26 -6.63 -17.04
CA LYS A 2 9.75 -7.88 -16.46
C LYS A 2 8.28 -8.10 -16.85
N ARG A 3 7.97 -9.21 -17.53
CA ARG A 3 6.58 -9.69 -17.75
C ARG A 3 5.89 -9.86 -16.39
N GLY A 4 4.63 -9.43 -16.27
CA GLY A 4 3.78 -9.74 -15.11
C GLY A 4 3.70 -8.67 -14.01
N PHE A 5 3.83 -7.39 -14.33
CA PHE A 5 3.65 -6.30 -13.36
C PHE A 5 2.20 -6.28 -12.83
N ARG A 6 1.96 -6.93 -11.69
CA ARG A 6 0.64 -7.00 -11.05
C ARG A 6 0.54 -5.96 -9.94
N VAL A 7 -0.51 -5.16 -10.01
CA VAL A 7 -0.85 -4.12 -9.04
C VAL A 7 -2.13 -4.56 -8.33
N ALA A 8 -2.05 -4.80 -7.03
CA ALA A 8 -3.22 -5.10 -6.22
C ALA A 8 -3.77 -3.81 -5.59
N VAL A 9 -5.07 -3.59 -5.66
CA VAL A 9 -5.77 -2.53 -4.91
C VAL A 9 -6.72 -3.21 -3.91
N ILE A 10 -6.49 -3.00 -2.61
CA ILE A 10 -7.16 -3.72 -1.53
C ILE A 10 -7.91 -2.74 -0.64
N GLY A 11 -9.22 -2.95 -0.46
CA GLY A 11 -10.05 -2.16 0.46
C GLY A 11 -10.29 -0.70 0.03
N GLY A 12 -9.86 -0.31 -1.18
CA GLY A 12 -9.98 1.06 -1.67
C GLY A 12 -11.35 1.41 -2.26
N PRO A 13 -11.60 2.71 -2.50
CA PRO A 13 -12.80 3.17 -3.19
C PRO A 13 -13.02 2.46 -4.54
N ARG A 14 -14.28 2.20 -4.89
CA ARG A 14 -14.65 1.48 -6.13
C ARG A 14 -14.10 2.16 -7.39
N ASP A 15 -14.02 3.48 -7.35
CA ASP A 15 -13.57 4.38 -8.40
C ASP A 15 -12.07 4.71 -8.33
N PHE A 16 -11.33 4.22 -7.32
CA PHE A 16 -9.90 4.51 -7.19
C PHE A 16 -9.09 4.14 -8.44
N ARG A 17 -9.52 3.11 -9.18
CA ARG A 17 -8.90 2.73 -10.47
C ARG A 17 -8.91 3.85 -11.51
N ARG A 18 -9.84 4.80 -11.42
CA ARG A 18 -9.93 5.97 -12.31
C ARG A 18 -8.99 7.10 -11.88
N VAL A 19 -8.69 7.18 -10.59
CA VAL A 19 -7.79 8.17 -9.99
C VAL A 19 -6.34 7.70 -10.05
N LEU A 20 -6.14 6.39 -10.12
CA LEU A 20 -4.86 5.78 -10.39
C LEU A 20 -4.39 6.25 -11.78
N GLY A 21 -3.40 7.16 -11.79
CA GLY A 21 -2.83 7.68 -13.03
C GLY A 21 -2.24 6.60 -13.92
N ALA A 22 -1.64 7.00 -15.04
CA ALA A 22 -1.09 6.07 -16.02
C ALA A 22 -0.15 5.05 -15.37
N LEU A 23 -0.60 3.79 -15.28
CA LEU A 23 0.26 2.66 -14.98
C LEU A 23 1.05 2.29 -16.25
N PRO A 24 2.21 1.62 -16.11
CA PRO A 24 2.86 1.02 -17.27
C PRO A 24 1.87 0.17 -18.06
N SER A 25 1.93 0.19 -19.39
CA SER A 25 0.98 -0.52 -20.27
C SER A 25 0.90 -2.04 -20.03
N SER A 26 1.92 -2.62 -19.40
CA SER A 26 1.98 -4.03 -19.00
C SER A 26 1.41 -4.33 -17.61
N ALA A 27 0.95 -3.30 -16.89
CA ALA A 27 0.42 -3.42 -15.55
C ALA A 27 -0.99 -4.01 -15.55
N ARG A 28 -1.23 -5.03 -14.73
CA ARG A 28 -2.56 -5.60 -14.50
C ARG A 28 -3.05 -5.27 -13.11
N LEU A 29 -4.18 -4.57 -13.04
CA LEU A 29 -4.89 -4.23 -11.80
C LEU A 29 -5.79 -5.38 -11.34
N THR A 30 -5.64 -5.79 -10.09
CA THR A 30 -6.43 -6.84 -9.44
C THR A 30 -6.92 -6.39 -8.06
N SER A 31 -8.05 -6.91 -7.61
CA SER A 31 -8.51 -6.79 -6.21
C SER A 31 -8.09 -7.99 -5.34
N ARG A 32 -7.44 -9.00 -5.95
CA ARG A 32 -6.98 -10.22 -5.27
C ARG A 32 -5.48 -10.16 -5.04
N LEU A 33 -5.07 -10.44 -3.81
CA LEU A 33 -3.68 -10.70 -3.47
C LEU A 33 -3.30 -12.10 -3.93
N THR A 34 -2.18 -12.20 -4.63
CA THR A 34 -1.49 -13.46 -4.89
C THR A 34 -0.02 -13.27 -4.51
N THR A 35 0.85 -14.25 -4.73
CA THR A 35 2.26 -14.13 -4.40
C THR A 35 3.01 -13.20 -5.37
N ALA A 36 4.12 -12.61 -4.91
CA ALA A 36 5.02 -11.79 -5.71
C ALA A 36 4.33 -10.61 -6.44
N MET A 37 3.54 -9.83 -5.71
CA MET A 37 2.99 -8.56 -6.19
C MET A 37 4.10 -7.53 -6.37
N ALA A 38 4.16 -6.91 -7.55
CA ALA A 38 5.10 -5.81 -7.81
C ALA A 38 4.69 -4.54 -7.07
N MET A 39 3.38 -4.33 -6.91
CA MET A 39 2.81 -3.24 -6.15
C MET A 39 1.51 -3.66 -5.47
N ILE A 40 1.34 -3.27 -4.22
CA ILE A 40 0.09 -3.40 -3.47
C ILE A 40 -0.28 -2.00 -2.99
N ILE A 41 -1.52 -1.58 -3.22
CA ILE A 41 -2.11 -0.35 -2.69
C ILE A 41 -3.22 -0.78 -1.75
N ALA A 42 -2.95 -0.75 -0.46
CA ALA A 42 -3.83 -1.23 0.59
C ALA A 42 -4.42 -0.05 1.37
N PHE A 43 -5.74 0.03 1.43
CA PHE A 43 -6.46 1.06 2.16
C PHE A 43 -6.79 0.55 3.56
N ALA A 44 -6.31 1.27 4.58
CA ALA A 44 -6.54 1.02 5.98
C ALA A 44 -7.28 2.24 6.57
N PRO A 45 -8.62 2.19 6.70
CA PRO A 45 -9.39 3.31 7.23
C PRO A 45 -9.18 3.56 8.72
N ARG A 46 -8.58 2.60 9.45
CA ARG A 46 -8.34 2.61 10.90
C ARG A 46 -7.10 1.78 11.25
N THR A 47 -6.56 1.97 12.44
CA THR A 47 -5.39 1.23 12.93
C THR A 47 -5.66 -0.28 12.99
N SER A 48 -6.85 -0.71 13.40
CA SER A 48 -7.23 -2.13 13.41
C SER A 48 -7.19 -2.78 12.02
N ALA A 49 -7.61 -2.06 10.97
CA ALA A 49 -7.57 -2.56 9.60
C ALA A 49 -6.13 -2.69 9.08
N LEU A 50 -5.24 -1.78 9.49
CA LEU A 50 -3.81 -1.85 9.21
C LEU A 50 -3.22 -3.13 9.83
N GLU A 51 -3.42 -3.34 11.12
CA GLU A 51 -2.84 -4.46 11.87
C GLU A 51 -3.33 -5.82 11.36
N LEU A 52 -4.64 -5.97 11.12
CA LEU A 52 -5.23 -7.19 10.57
C LEU A 52 -4.74 -7.49 9.14
N GLY A 53 -4.43 -6.44 8.37
CA GLY A 53 -4.06 -6.56 6.96
C GLY A 53 -2.57 -6.77 6.72
N PHE A 54 -1.70 -6.16 7.53
CA PHE A 54 -0.30 -5.95 7.19
C PHE A 54 0.45 -7.23 6.87
N ALA A 55 0.37 -8.23 7.75
CA ALA A 55 1.06 -9.50 7.57
C ALA A 55 0.68 -10.19 6.25
N ARG A 56 -0.60 -10.12 5.86
CA ARG A 56 -1.10 -10.67 4.60
C ARG A 56 -0.58 -9.89 3.39
N TRP A 57 -0.55 -8.55 3.47
CA TRP A 57 -0.03 -7.70 2.40
C TRP A 57 1.46 -7.91 2.19
N LYS A 58 2.24 -7.93 3.27
CA LYS A 58 3.68 -8.22 3.22
C LYS A 58 3.96 -9.58 2.59
N ARG A 59 3.25 -10.64 3.01
CA ARG A 59 3.45 -12.00 2.48
C ARG A 59 3.21 -12.08 0.96
N ALA A 60 2.28 -11.28 0.45
CA ALA A 60 1.98 -11.21 -0.99
C ALA A 60 2.99 -10.36 -1.77
N LEU A 61 3.81 -9.54 -1.10
CA LEU A 61 4.70 -8.58 -1.73
C LEU A 61 5.93 -9.28 -2.31
N ALA A 62 6.31 -8.92 -3.55
CA ALA A 62 7.61 -9.32 -4.09
C ALA A 62 8.74 -8.64 -3.30
N MET A 63 9.91 -9.28 -3.24
CA MET A 63 11.07 -8.74 -2.51
C MET A 63 11.50 -7.35 -3.01
N ASN A 64 11.37 -7.12 -4.32
CA ASN A 64 11.62 -5.82 -4.96
C ASN A 64 10.33 -5.00 -5.20
N GLY A 65 9.22 -5.40 -4.59
CA GLY A 65 7.92 -4.76 -4.72
C GLY A 65 7.76 -3.55 -3.80
N SER A 66 6.64 -2.85 -3.96
CA SER A 66 6.24 -1.74 -3.09
C SER A 66 4.86 -1.91 -2.50
N LEU A 67 4.75 -1.76 -1.19
CA LEU A 67 3.49 -1.73 -0.46
C LEU A 67 3.14 -0.28 -0.14
N TRP A 68 2.10 0.24 -0.75
CA TRP A 68 1.50 1.51 -0.42
C TRP A 68 0.38 1.26 0.58
N ILE A 69 0.46 1.94 1.72
CA ILE A 69 -0.57 1.91 2.76
C ILE A 69 -1.26 3.26 2.73
N CYS A 70 -2.57 3.24 2.50
CA CYS A 70 -3.39 4.43 2.33
C CYS A 70 -4.32 4.59 3.53
N TRP A 71 -4.38 5.79 4.11
CA TRP A 71 -5.28 6.10 5.22
C TRP A 71 -5.98 7.45 5.04
N PRO A 72 -7.15 7.67 5.68
CA PRO A 72 -7.87 8.93 5.56
C PRO A 72 -7.06 10.06 6.17
N LYS A 73 -7.01 11.21 5.49
CA LYS A 73 -6.42 12.43 6.05
C LYS A 73 -7.22 12.86 7.28
N ARG A 74 -6.51 13.42 8.25
CA ARG A 74 -7.11 13.95 9.48
C ARG A 74 -8.13 15.08 9.21
N THR A 75 -8.01 15.77 8.08
CA THR A 75 -8.93 16.81 7.60
C THR A 75 -10.12 16.28 6.80
N SER A 76 -10.17 14.98 6.50
CA SER A 76 -11.33 14.37 5.84
C SER A 76 -12.48 14.23 6.85
N ALA A 77 -13.73 14.25 6.38
CA ALA A 77 -14.92 14.13 7.24
C ALA A 77 -14.95 12.84 8.08
N ASN A 78 -14.12 11.85 7.73
CA ASN A 78 -13.98 10.58 8.43
C ASN A 78 -12.75 10.63 9.34
N ALA A 79 -12.91 11.17 10.56
CA ALA A 79 -11.85 11.13 11.56
C ALA A 79 -11.42 9.66 11.79
N SER A 80 -10.12 9.41 11.61
CA SER A 80 -9.51 8.08 11.76
C SER A 80 -8.51 8.09 12.92
N ASP A 81 -8.40 6.96 13.60
CA ASP A 81 -7.45 6.69 14.68
C ASP A 81 -6.03 6.37 14.16
N ILE A 82 -5.84 6.37 12.84
CA ILE A 82 -4.57 6.07 12.19
C ILE A 82 -3.88 7.37 11.70
N ASP A 83 -2.57 7.39 11.77
CA ASP A 83 -1.74 8.43 11.17
C ASP A 83 -0.46 7.85 10.55
N GLU A 84 0.36 8.73 9.96
CA GLU A 84 1.62 8.35 9.33
C GLU A 84 2.55 7.59 10.27
N ASN A 85 2.59 7.98 11.55
CA ASN A 85 3.47 7.37 12.54
C ASN A 85 2.99 5.96 12.91
N ALA A 86 1.68 5.74 13.02
CA ALA A 86 1.10 4.41 13.19
C ALA A 86 1.49 3.49 12.02
N VAL A 87 1.41 3.98 10.78
CA VAL A 87 1.80 3.22 9.59
C VAL A 87 3.30 2.91 9.59
N ARG A 88 4.17 3.89 9.89
CA ARG A 88 5.63 3.68 9.99
C ARG A 88 5.99 2.62 11.03
N ARG A 89 5.43 2.73 12.24
CA ARG A 89 5.69 1.75 13.32
C ARG A 89 5.28 0.35 12.92
N CYS A 90 4.09 0.20 12.32
CA CYS A 90 3.61 -1.09 11.85
C CYS A 90 4.52 -1.67 10.75
N ALA A 91 4.96 -0.84 9.80
CA ALA A 91 5.87 -1.26 8.75
C ALA A 91 7.20 -1.75 9.30
N LEU A 92 7.81 -0.98 10.21
CA LEU A 92 9.08 -1.34 10.83
C LEU A 92 8.98 -2.62 11.65
N ALA A 93 7.90 -2.78 12.43
CA ALA A 93 7.62 -4.01 13.18
C ALA A 93 7.50 -5.24 12.28
N HIS A 94 7.05 -5.05 11.04
CA HIS A 94 6.99 -6.09 10.02
C HIS A 94 8.24 -6.15 9.13
N GLY A 95 9.31 -5.43 9.45
CA GLY A 95 10.57 -5.45 8.69
C GLY A 95 10.51 -4.78 7.31
N LEU A 96 9.55 -3.87 7.09
CA LEU A 96 9.55 -2.95 5.96
C LEU A 96 10.01 -1.57 6.42
N VAL A 97 10.62 -0.81 5.52
CA VAL A 97 11.00 0.59 5.75
C VAL A 97 10.21 1.51 4.84
N ASP A 98 9.88 2.70 5.32
CA ASP A 98 9.24 3.72 4.51
C ASP A 98 10.22 4.42 3.56
N VAL A 99 9.68 4.92 2.46
CA VAL A 99 10.46 5.56 1.39
C VAL A 99 9.90 6.93 1.05
N LYS A 100 8.58 7.02 0.89
CA LYS A 100 7.90 8.23 0.44
C LYS A 100 6.49 8.27 1.00
N VAL A 101 6.10 9.44 1.49
CA VAL A 101 4.69 9.77 1.77
C VAL A 101 4.17 10.71 0.69
N CYS A 102 2.90 10.59 0.30
CA CYS A 102 2.22 11.57 -0.54
C CYS A 102 0.71 11.60 -0.27
N ALA A 103 0.07 12.71 -0.65
CA ALA A 103 -1.38 12.72 -0.85
C ALA A 103 -1.72 11.84 -2.07
N ILE A 104 -2.70 10.97 -1.92
CA ILE A 104 -3.22 10.14 -3.01
C ILE A 104 -4.32 10.91 -3.74
N ASP A 105 -5.24 11.50 -2.98
CA ASP A 105 -6.29 12.40 -3.45
C ASP A 105 -6.68 13.37 -2.33
N ALA A 106 -7.85 14.00 -2.39
CA ALA A 106 -8.35 14.88 -1.33
C ALA A 106 -8.59 14.16 0.00
N THR A 107 -8.90 12.86 -0.03
CA THR A 107 -9.32 12.05 1.12
C THR A 107 -8.18 11.24 1.73
N TRP A 108 -7.30 10.67 0.90
CA TRP A 108 -6.32 9.67 1.33
C TRP A 108 -4.89 10.20 1.29
N SER A 109 -4.13 9.87 2.32
CA SER A 109 -2.65 9.89 2.31
C SER A 109 -2.14 8.49 2.00
N GLY A 110 -0.90 8.38 1.51
CA GLY A 110 -0.26 7.11 1.22
C GLY A 110 1.22 7.09 1.60
N LEU A 111 1.66 6.04 2.27
CA LEU A 111 3.06 5.77 2.60
C LEU A 111 3.55 4.56 1.81
N LYS A 112 4.63 4.73 1.05
CA LYS A 112 5.32 3.66 0.36
C LYS A 112 6.31 2.98 1.29
N CYS A 113 6.11 1.68 1.50
CA CYS A 113 6.99 0.79 2.26
C CYS A 113 7.60 -0.28 1.36
N VAL A 114 8.84 -0.66 1.64
CA VAL A 114 9.60 -1.67 0.88
C VAL A 114 10.43 -2.54 1.82
N TYR A 115 10.86 -3.71 1.35
CA TYR A 115 11.92 -4.47 2.03
C TYR A 115 13.20 -3.62 2.08
N ARG A 116 13.91 -3.66 3.20
CA ARG A 116 15.24 -3.05 3.33
C ARG A 116 16.15 -3.62 2.27
N LEU A 117 17.08 -2.81 1.75
CA LEU A 117 17.99 -3.25 0.69
C LEU A 117 18.77 -4.51 1.11
N ALA A 118 19.22 -4.57 2.37
CA ALA A 118 19.93 -5.71 2.94
C ALA A 118 19.09 -7.00 3.00
N ASP A 119 17.76 -6.89 3.01
CA ASP A 119 16.84 -8.04 3.10
C ASP A 119 16.41 -8.55 1.71
N ARG A 120 16.90 -7.95 0.63
CA ARG A 120 16.60 -8.34 -0.76
C ARG A 120 17.66 -9.27 -1.32
N THR A 121 17.67 -10.51 -0.83
CA THR A 121 18.53 -11.59 -1.34
C THR A 121 17.82 -12.47 -2.36
#